data_AF-A0A8T0TBE5-F1
#
_entry.id   AF-A0A8T0TBE5-F1
#
_cell.length_a   1.000
_cell.length_b   1.000
_cell.length_c   1.000
_cell.angle_alpha   90.00
_cell.angle_beta   90.00
_cell.angle_gamma   90.00
#
_symmetry.space_group_name_H-M   'P 1'
#
loop_
_entity.id
_entity.type
_entity.pdbx_description
1 polymer ?
#
loop_
_entity_poly.entity_id
_entity_poly.type
_entity_poly.pdbx_seq_one_letter_code
_entity_poly.pdbx_strand_id
1 'polypeptide(L)'
;MAEEGKRGSGVRVCVTGGAGFIGSWLVKKLLERGYTVHATLRDTGDEEKAGLLRRLVPAATERLRLFEADLFDAATFAPAIAGCRFVFLVATPYGFEAASSKYKSTAEAAVAAVRVILRQCEESQTVKRVIHTASISSASPLKEAGAGAGYKDFISESCWTPLDVDYPLRSAHFDKYILSKLQSEWELLSYNGGERPAFEVVTLPLGLVAGDTVLGRAPETLEHAVAPASRSEAGFAFLRLLQRLLGSLPLVHVDDACDALVLCAERPSVAGRFICAAAYPTIHDVAAHFAGRFPHLDVLRE
;
A
#
# COMPACT_ATOMS: atom_id res chain seq x y z
N MET A 1 -24.88 21.10 12.98
CA MET A 1 -24.01 20.02 13.51
C MET A 1 -24.68 18.64 13.44
N ALA A 2 -25.35 18.28 12.35
CA ALA A 2 -26.04 16.99 12.21
C ALA A 2 -25.95 16.39 10.78
N GLU A 3 -24.91 16.75 10.01
CA GLU A 3 -24.75 16.32 8.61
C GLU A 3 -23.43 15.58 8.32
N GLU A 4 -22.58 15.35 9.32
CA GLU A 4 -21.37 14.51 9.19
C GLU A 4 -21.64 13.02 9.47
N GLY A 5 -22.89 12.67 9.83
CA GLY A 5 -23.29 11.31 10.16
C GLY A 5 -23.55 10.44 8.93
N LYS A 6 -22.63 9.48 8.68
CA LYS A 6 -22.79 8.30 7.79
C LYS A 6 -22.66 8.51 6.27
N ARG A 7 -21.59 9.16 5.79
CA ARG A 7 -21.24 9.19 4.34
C ARG A 7 -21.13 7.82 3.67
N GLY A 8 -20.83 6.74 4.41
CA GLY A 8 -20.68 5.39 3.87
C GLY A 8 -21.93 4.50 3.89
N SER A 9 -23.04 4.92 4.51
CA SER A 9 -24.21 4.05 4.72
C SER A 9 -24.80 3.56 3.40
N GLY A 10 -24.92 2.24 3.25
CA GLY A 10 -25.43 1.61 2.02
C GLY A 10 -24.40 1.47 0.89
N VAL A 11 -23.16 1.96 1.07
CA VAL A 11 -22.08 1.80 0.10
C VAL A 11 -21.23 0.58 0.46
N ARG A 12 -21.06 -0.32 -0.51
CA ARG A 12 -20.16 -1.49 -0.38
C ARG A 12 -18.79 -1.18 -0.94
N VAL A 13 -17.75 -1.65 -0.28
CA VAL A 13 -16.36 -1.49 -0.70
C VAL A 13 -15.61 -2.81 -0.56
N CYS A 14 -14.70 -3.09 -1.49
CA CYS A 14 -13.80 -4.24 -1.42
C CYS A 14 -12.42 -3.78 -0.93
N VAL A 15 -11.87 -4.43 0.08
CA VAL A 15 -10.48 -4.21 0.56
C VAL A 15 -9.71 -5.51 0.38
N THR A 16 -8.75 -5.52 -0.54
CA THR A 16 -7.92 -6.71 -0.75
C THR A 16 -6.87 -6.85 0.34
N GLY A 17 -6.63 -8.06 0.84
CA GLY A 17 -5.65 -8.27 1.90
C GLY A 17 -6.04 -7.58 3.21
N GLY A 18 -7.32 -7.67 3.57
CA GLY A 18 -7.92 -6.93 4.68
C GLY A 18 -7.26 -7.19 6.03
N ALA A 19 -6.64 -8.36 6.25
CA ALA A 19 -5.93 -8.68 7.50
C ALA A 19 -4.46 -8.20 7.54
N GLY A 20 -3.97 -7.53 6.50
CA GLY A 20 -2.63 -6.92 6.50
C GLY A 20 -2.57 -5.65 7.36
N PHE A 21 -1.39 -5.07 7.52
CA PHE A 21 -1.21 -3.87 8.35
C PHE A 21 -2.09 -2.70 7.90
N ILE A 22 -1.88 -2.20 6.67
CA ILE A 22 -2.70 -1.11 6.10
C ILE A 22 -4.14 -1.58 5.90
N GLY A 23 -4.33 -2.82 5.43
CA GLY A 23 -5.66 -3.39 5.17
C GLY A 23 -6.56 -3.39 6.40
N SER A 24 -6.04 -3.78 7.56
CA SER A 24 -6.84 -3.89 8.79
C SER A 24 -7.24 -2.53 9.35
N TRP A 25 -6.32 -1.56 9.29
CA TRP A 25 -6.62 -0.16 9.61
C TRP A 25 -7.67 0.44 8.67
N LEU A 26 -7.55 0.17 7.36
CA LEU A 26 -8.51 0.64 6.37
C LEU A 26 -9.89 0.02 6.59
N VAL A 27 -9.96 -1.30 6.86
CA VAL A 27 -11.21 -2.00 7.21
C VAL A 27 -11.85 -1.36 8.45
N LYS A 28 -11.09 -1.15 9.52
CA LYS A 28 -11.57 -0.50 10.76
C LYS A 28 -12.18 0.87 10.44
N LYS A 29 -11.43 1.73 9.75
CA LYS A 29 -11.85 3.10 9.42
C LYS A 29 -13.10 3.12 8.52
N LEU A 30 -13.17 2.26 7.52
CA LEU A 30 -14.35 2.14 6.63
C LEU A 30 -15.61 1.67 7.40
N LEU A 31 -15.46 0.69 8.30
CA LEU A 31 -16.56 0.23 9.14
C LEU A 31 -17.04 1.34 10.09
N GLU A 32 -16.13 2.08 10.73
CA GLU A 32 -16.46 3.24 11.57
C GLU A 32 -17.21 4.34 10.80
N ARG A 33 -16.87 4.54 9.51
CA ARG A 33 -17.53 5.52 8.61
C ARG A 33 -18.88 5.07 8.03
N GLY A 34 -19.35 3.87 8.34
CA GLY A 34 -20.68 3.40 7.91
C GLY A 34 -20.71 2.51 6.66
N TYR A 35 -19.57 2.20 6.04
CA TYR A 35 -19.50 1.33 4.85
C TYR A 35 -19.80 -0.14 5.17
N THR A 36 -20.29 -0.88 4.18
CA THR A 36 -20.22 -2.36 4.17
C THR A 36 -18.88 -2.76 3.54
N VAL A 37 -18.05 -3.48 4.27
CA VAL A 37 -16.69 -3.85 3.85
C VAL A 37 -16.64 -5.31 3.47
N HIS A 38 -16.32 -5.59 2.21
CA HIS A 38 -15.91 -6.89 1.71
C HIS A 38 -14.39 -6.99 1.86
N ALA A 39 -13.90 -7.67 2.88
CA ALA A 39 -12.47 -7.84 3.13
C ALA A 39 -11.99 -9.18 2.58
N THR A 40 -10.91 -9.18 1.79
CA THR A 40 -10.33 -10.43 1.30
C THR A 40 -9.19 -10.93 2.17
N LEU A 41 -9.13 -12.25 2.34
CA LEU A 41 -8.06 -12.98 3.00
C LEU A 41 -7.68 -14.17 2.13
N ARG A 42 -6.45 -14.69 2.26
CA ARG A 42 -6.04 -15.91 1.55
C ARG A 42 -6.72 -17.16 2.10
N ASP A 43 -7.00 -17.16 3.39
CA ASP A 43 -7.69 -18.24 4.09
C ASP A 43 -8.64 -17.55 5.08
N THR A 44 -9.94 -17.78 4.92
CA THR A 44 -10.95 -17.23 5.83
C THR A 44 -11.16 -18.07 7.09
N GLY A 45 -10.61 -19.28 7.13
CA GLY A 45 -10.53 -20.16 8.29
C GLY A 45 -9.36 -19.86 9.23
N ASP A 46 -8.43 -18.98 8.84
CA ASP A 46 -7.39 -18.44 9.73
C ASP A 46 -8.04 -17.54 10.79
N GLU A 47 -8.40 -18.13 11.93
CA GLU A 47 -9.10 -17.44 13.01
C GLU A 47 -8.27 -16.35 13.70
N GLU A 48 -6.94 -16.35 13.55
CA GLU A 48 -6.12 -15.23 14.01
C GLU A 48 -6.45 -13.99 13.16
N LYS A 49 -6.37 -14.12 11.84
CA LYS A 49 -6.61 -13.02 10.88
C LYS A 49 -8.08 -12.66 10.74
N ALA A 50 -8.94 -13.65 10.51
CA ALA A 50 -10.38 -13.46 10.38
C ALA A 50 -10.99 -12.96 11.70
N GLY A 51 -10.59 -13.56 12.82
CA GLY A 51 -11.02 -13.15 14.15
C GLY A 51 -10.56 -11.74 14.51
N LEU A 52 -9.35 -11.34 14.12
CA LEU A 52 -8.89 -9.94 14.26
C LEU A 52 -9.88 -8.98 13.60
N LEU A 53 -10.19 -9.19 12.32
CA LEU A 53 -11.10 -8.31 11.57
C LEU A 53 -12.49 -8.23 12.20
N ARG A 54 -13.04 -9.37 12.64
CA ARG A 54 -14.35 -9.43 13.31
C ARG A 54 -14.37 -8.62 14.61
N ARG A 55 -13.23 -8.52 15.32
CA ARG A 55 -13.09 -7.80 16.58
C ARG A 55 -12.73 -6.31 16.44
N LEU A 56 -12.30 -5.85 15.26
CA LEU A 56 -11.88 -4.45 15.06
C LEU A 56 -12.97 -3.45 15.40
N VAL A 57 -14.21 -3.73 14.97
CA VAL A 57 -15.37 -2.86 15.20
C VAL A 57 -16.59 -3.75 15.56
N PRO A 58 -16.74 -4.16 16.84
CA PRO A 58 -17.80 -5.09 17.25
C PRO A 58 -19.22 -4.61 16.92
N ALA A 59 -19.45 -3.29 16.96
CA ALA A 59 -20.73 -2.68 16.59
C ALA A 59 -21.02 -2.67 15.07
N ALA A 60 -20.11 -3.18 14.25
CA ALA A 60 -20.23 -3.18 12.78
C ALA A 60 -19.98 -4.56 12.17
N THR A 61 -19.98 -5.63 12.96
CA THR A 61 -19.70 -7.00 12.47
C THR A 61 -20.64 -7.42 11.34
N GLU A 62 -21.91 -7.02 11.37
CA GLU A 62 -22.90 -7.27 10.30
C GLU A 62 -22.54 -6.63 8.94
N ARG A 63 -21.70 -5.59 8.96
CA ARG A 63 -21.23 -4.86 7.77
C ARG A 63 -19.88 -5.36 7.28
N LEU A 64 -19.23 -6.29 7.98
CA LEU A 64 -18.00 -6.93 7.54
C LEU A 64 -18.33 -8.28 6.89
N ARG A 65 -17.89 -8.46 5.65
CA ARG A 65 -17.98 -9.74 4.92
C ARG A 65 -16.58 -10.18 4.55
N LEU A 66 -16.22 -11.40 4.91
CA LEU A 66 -14.92 -11.98 4.59
C LEU A 66 -15.03 -12.83 3.34
N PHE A 67 -14.06 -12.69 2.45
CA PHE A 67 -13.97 -13.47 1.22
C PHE A 67 -12.59 -14.09 1.10
N GLU A 68 -12.55 -15.35 0.69
CA GLU A 68 -11.30 -15.99 0.32
C GLU A 68 -10.88 -15.53 -1.07
N ALA A 69 -9.67 -14.99 -1.20
CA ALA A 69 -9.10 -14.60 -2.48
C ALA A 69 -7.56 -14.62 -2.48
N ASP A 70 -6.98 -15.03 -3.59
CA ASP A 70 -5.54 -15.12 -3.81
C ASP A 70 -5.12 -14.35 -5.06
N LEU A 71 -4.06 -13.54 -4.97
CA LEU A 71 -3.48 -12.83 -6.10
C LEU A 71 -2.90 -13.77 -7.18
N PHE A 72 -2.50 -14.99 -6.81
CA PHE A 72 -2.04 -15.99 -7.78
C PHE A 72 -3.19 -16.67 -8.54
N ASP A 73 -4.41 -16.55 -8.01
CA ASP A 73 -5.67 -16.92 -8.65
C ASP A 73 -6.68 -15.78 -8.56
N ALA A 74 -6.37 -14.68 -9.27
CA ALA A 74 -7.15 -13.46 -9.18
C ALA A 74 -8.64 -13.61 -9.58
N ALA A 75 -9.04 -14.73 -10.21
CA ALA A 75 -10.44 -15.06 -10.47
C ALA A 75 -11.27 -15.12 -9.16
N THR A 76 -10.63 -15.48 -8.05
CA THR A 76 -11.23 -15.58 -6.71
C THR A 76 -11.70 -14.23 -6.13
N PHE A 77 -11.29 -13.09 -6.69
CA PHE A 77 -11.73 -11.77 -6.21
C PHE A 77 -13.15 -11.37 -6.67
N ALA A 78 -13.71 -12.01 -7.70
CA ALA A 78 -14.99 -11.61 -8.29
C ALA A 78 -16.14 -11.53 -7.25
N PRO A 79 -16.33 -12.52 -6.35
CA PRO A 79 -17.35 -12.46 -5.31
C PRO A 79 -17.17 -11.29 -4.34
N ALA A 80 -15.93 -10.93 -4.00
CA ALA A 80 -15.64 -9.80 -3.12
C ALA A 80 -15.91 -8.45 -3.80
N ILE A 81 -15.66 -8.35 -5.11
CA ILE A 81 -15.88 -7.14 -5.90
C ILE A 81 -17.37 -6.93 -6.20
N ALA A 82 -18.17 -7.99 -6.29
CA ALA A 82 -19.58 -7.92 -6.67
C ALA A 82 -20.40 -6.90 -5.85
N GLY A 83 -20.95 -5.90 -6.53
CA GLY A 83 -21.77 -4.85 -5.93
C GLY A 83 -20.99 -3.79 -5.13
N CYS A 84 -19.66 -3.82 -5.16
CA CYS A 84 -18.83 -2.80 -4.53
C CYS A 84 -18.73 -1.56 -5.41
N ARG A 85 -18.84 -0.39 -4.78
CA ARG A 85 -18.64 0.91 -5.44
C ARG A 85 -17.17 1.29 -5.53
N PHE A 86 -16.37 0.87 -4.56
CA PHE A 86 -14.94 1.16 -4.49
C PHE A 86 -14.16 -0.13 -4.22
N VAL A 87 -13.01 -0.28 -4.89
CA VAL A 87 -12.10 -1.40 -4.67
C VAL A 87 -10.75 -0.84 -4.24
N PHE A 88 -10.31 -1.18 -3.04
CA PHE A 88 -9.01 -0.83 -2.48
C PHE A 88 -8.04 -2.01 -2.69
N LEU A 89 -7.10 -1.82 -3.62
CA LEU A 89 -6.05 -2.78 -3.91
C LEU A 89 -4.87 -2.57 -2.97
N VAL A 90 -4.96 -3.19 -1.78
CA VAL A 90 -3.94 -3.15 -0.73
C VAL A 90 -3.03 -4.38 -0.76
N ALA A 91 -3.57 -5.53 -1.14
CA ALA A 91 -2.78 -6.75 -1.29
C ALA A 91 -1.73 -6.60 -2.41
N THR A 92 -0.54 -7.12 -2.15
CA THR A 92 0.56 -7.16 -3.11
C THR A 92 1.22 -8.53 -3.05
N PRO A 93 1.60 -9.14 -4.17
CA PRO A 93 2.34 -10.39 -4.14
C PRO A 93 3.76 -10.06 -3.68
N TYR A 94 4.11 -10.44 -2.45
CA TYR A 94 5.44 -10.20 -1.88
C TYR A 94 5.91 -11.43 -1.11
N GLY A 95 7.18 -11.81 -1.30
CA GLY A 95 7.83 -12.91 -0.56
C GLY A 95 7.52 -14.35 -1.04
N PHE A 96 6.79 -14.55 -2.14
CA PHE A 96 6.35 -15.88 -2.61
C PHE A 96 6.97 -16.32 -3.94
N GLU A 97 8.22 -15.91 -4.22
CA GLU A 97 8.99 -16.30 -5.42
C GLU A 97 9.12 -17.83 -5.59
N ALA A 98 8.89 -18.61 -4.53
CA ALA A 98 9.02 -20.06 -4.52
C ALA A 98 7.70 -20.87 -4.62
N ALA A 99 6.51 -20.24 -4.60
CA ALA A 99 5.25 -20.97 -4.38
C ALA A 99 4.45 -21.33 -5.65
N SER A 100 4.70 -20.70 -6.81
CA SER A 100 3.94 -21.03 -8.03
C SER A 100 4.81 -21.09 -9.28
N SER A 101 4.78 -22.23 -9.98
CA SER A 101 5.39 -22.42 -11.30
C SER A 101 4.74 -21.60 -12.43
N LYS A 102 3.67 -20.86 -12.11
CA LYS A 102 2.80 -20.17 -13.08
C LYS A 102 3.40 -18.87 -13.61
N TYR A 103 4.23 -18.18 -12.83
CA TYR A 103 4.80 -16.87 -13.18
C TYR A 103 6.32 -16.89 -13.04
N LYS A 104 7.02 -16.19 -13.94
CA LYS A 104 8.49 -16.15 -13.96
C LYS A 104 9.05 -15.13 -12.96
N SER A 105 8.22 -14.18 -12.51
CA SER A 105 8.61 -13.17 -11.54
C SER A 105 7.41 -12.64 -10.75
N THR A 106 7.69 -12.02 -9.61
CA THR A 106 6.70 -11.31 -8.79
C THR A 106 6.02 -10.17 -9.54
N ALA A 107 6.76 -9.49 -10.43
CA ALA A 107 6.22 -8.40 -11.23
C ALA A 107 5.19 -8.90 -12.26
N GLU A 108 5.50 -10.01 -12.95
CA GLU A 108 4.56 -10.67 -13.85
C GLU A 108 3.27 -11.11 -13.13
N ALA A 109 3.41 -11.72 -11.95
CA ALA A 109 2.28 -12.11 -11.11
C ALA A 109 1.43 -10.90 -10.69
N ALA A 110 2.06 -9.79 -10.30
CA ALA A 110 1.37 -8.56 -9.91
C ALA A 110 0.56 -7.96 -11.06
N VAL A 111 1.17 -7.83 -12.25
CA VAL A 111 0.51 -7.32 -13.46
C VAL A 111 -0.64 -8.22 -13.88
N ALA A 112 -0.44 -9.55 -13.87
CA ALA A 112 -1.49 -10.50 -14.22
C ALA A 112 -2.69 -10.40 -13.25
N ALA A 113 -2.44 -10.27 -11.95
CA ALA A 113 -3.49 -10.10 -10.95
C ALA A 113 -4.25 -8.79 -11.16
N VAL A 114 -3.55 -7.67 -11.37
CA VAL A 114 -4.16 -6.36 -11.67
C VAL A 114 -5.09 -6.44 -12.88
N ARG A 115 -4.64 -7.04 -13.98
CA ARG A 115 -5.46 -7.19 -15.21
C ARG A 115 -6.75 -7.95 -14.96
N VAL A 116 -6.68 -9.05 -14.20
CA VAL A 116 -7.87 -9.85 -13.87
C VAL A 116 -8.82 -9.07 -12.96
N ILE A 117 -8.29 -8.38 -11.95
CA ILE A 117 -9.11 -7.58 -11.02
C ILE A 117 -9.78 -6.41 -11.74
N LEU A 118 -9.06 -5.70 -12.62
CA LEU A 118 -9.64 -4.62 -13.42
C LEU A 118 -10.81 -5.12 -14.28
N ARG A 119 -10.62 -6.27 -14.97
CA ARG A 119 -11.70 -6.92 -15.75
C ARG A 119 -12.91 -7.24 -14.88
N GLN A 120 -12.71 -7.81 -13.70
CA GLN A 120 -13.81 -8.12 -12.77
C GLN A 120 -14.52 -6.85 -12.28
N CYS A 121 -13.78 -5.75 -12.10
CA CYS A 121 -14.37 -4.46 -11.77
C CYS A 121 -15.28 -3.96 -12.91
N GLU A 122 -14.87 -4.12 -14.17
CA GLU A 122 -15.72 -3.79 -15.34
C GLU A 122 -16.96 -4.68 -15.40
N GLU A 123 -16.77 -6.00 -15.28
CA GLU A 123 -17.84 -7.00 -15.30
C GLU A 123 -18.85 -6.79 -14.16
N SER A 124 -18.42 -6.24 -13.03
CA SER A 124 -19.32 -5.94 -11.90
C SER A 124 -20.31 -4.81 -12.20
N GLN A 125 -19.99 -3.94 -13.17
CA GLN A 125 -20.75 -2.74 -13.56
C GLN A 125 -21.10 -1.76 -12.42
N THR A 126 -20.52 -1.96 -11.23
CA THR A 126 -20.88 -1.23 -10.00
C THR A 126 -19.71 -0.43 -9.44
N VAL A 127 -18.48 -0.81 -9.79
CA VAL A 127 -17.27 -0.11 -9.39
C VAL A 127 -17.23 1.27 -10.04
N LYS A 128 -17.06 2.29 -9.21
CA LYS A 128 -16.82 3.67 -9.63
C LYS A 128 -15.33 4.02 -9.60
N ARG A 129 -14.56 3.42 -8.69
CA ARG A 129 -13.13 3.70 -8.53
C ARG A 129 -12.35 2.51 -7.98
N VAL A 130 -11.18 2.29 -8.55
CA VAL A 130 -10.14 1.41 -8.02
C VAL A 130 -9.04 2.28 -7.42
N ILE A 131 -8.76 2.08 -6.13
CA ILE A 131 -7.75 2.82 -5.37
C ILE A 131 -6.63 1.85 -4.99
N HIS A 132 -5.42 2.10 -5.45
CA HIS A 132 -4.28 1.22 -5.22
C HIS A 132 -3.26 1.80 -4.24
N THR A 133 -2.82 1.00 -3.28
CA THR A 133 -1.65 1.32 -2.45
C THR A 133 -0.37 0.96 -3.20
N ALA A 134 0.18 1.95 -3.91
CA ALA A 134 1.50 1.85 -4.52
C ALA A 134 2.59 2.07 -3.45
N SER A 135 3.85 2.09 -3.86
CA SER A 135 5.00 2.25 -2.95
C SER A 135 5.82 3.46 -3.36
N ILE A 136 6.29 4.25 -2.39
CA ILE A 136 7.23 5.35 -2.67
C ILE A 136 8.52 4.88 -3.35
N SER A 137 8.87 3.60 -3.23
CA SER A 137 10.00 2.99 -3.93
C SER A 137 9.82 2.97 -5.46
N SER A 138 8.62 3.22 -6.01
CA SER A 138 8.36 3.43 -7.44
C SER A 138 8.53 4.89 -7.88
N ALA A 139 8.77 5.81 -6.94
CA ALA A 139 8.78 7.26 -7.14
C ALA A 139 10.14 7.92 -6.90
N SER A 140 11.25 7.19 -7.03
CA SER A 140 12.58 7.73 -6.74
C SER A 140 12.88 8.98 -7.58
N PRO A 141 13.41 10.05 -6.96
CA PRO A 141 13.88 11.23 -7.65
C PRO A 141 15.30 11.05 -8.22
N LEU A 142 15.87 9.84 -8.27
CA LEU A 142 17.15 9.62 -8.95
C LEU A 142 17.09 10.15 -10.38
N LYS A 143 18.14 10.85 -10.81
CA LYS A 143 18.28 11.33 -12.19
C LYS A 143 18.45 10.12 -13.12
N GLU A 144 17.80 10.17 -14.28
CA GLU A 144 17.89 9.12 -15.29
C GLU A 144 19.32 8.98 -15.83
N ALA A 145 19.63 7.80 -16.39
CA ALA A 145 20.91 7.57 -17.04
C ALA A 145 21.17 8.64 -18.12
N GLY A 146 22.33 9.30 -18.04
CA GLY A 146 22.70 10.40 -18.94
C GLY A 146 22.26 11.80 -18.50
N ALA A 147 21.45 11.95 -17.45
CA ALA A 147 21.05 13.24 -16.89
C ALA A 147 21.99 13.76 -15.77
N GLY A 148 23.11 13.07 -15.54
CA GLY A 148 24.08 13.34 -14.47
C GLY A 148 23.78 12.56 -13.18
N ALA A 149 24.71 12.56 -12.23
CA ALA A 149 24.57 11.85 -10.96
C ALA A 149 23.69 12.60 -9.94
N GLY A 150 23.08 11.86 -9.02
CA GLY A 150 22.33 12.39 -7.88
C GLY A 150 20.82 12.38 -8.08
N TYR A 151 20.14 13.27 -7.36
CA TYR A 151 18.68 13.37 -7.33
C TYR A 151 18.19 14.62 -8.05
N LYS A 152 16.94 14.57 -8.52
CA LYS A 152 16.13 15.73 -8.89
C LYS A 152 15.90 16.61 -7.66
N ASP A 153 15.61 17.89 -7.89
CA ASP A 153 15.46 18.89 -6.82
C ASP A 153 14.31 18.57 -5.86
N PHE A 154 13.28 17.86 -6.35
CA PHE A 154 12.14 17.43 -5.56
C PHE A 154 11.61 16.08 -6.05
N ILE A 155 11.06 15.31 -5.11
CA ILE A 155 10.23 14.14 -5.42
C ILE A 155 8.81 14.61 -5.75
N SER A 156 8.22 14.03 -6.80
CA SER A 156 6.84 14.32 -7.22
C SER A 156 6.23 13.12 -7.92
N GLU A 157 4.92 13.20 -8.19
CA GLU A 157 4.14 12.19 -8.92
C GLU A 157 4.67 11.89 -10.33
N SER A 158 5.52 12.77 -10.88
CA SER A 158 6.20 12.57 -12.17
C SER A 158 7.44 11.68 -12.09
N CYS A 159 7.96 11.41 -10.88
CA CYS A 159 9.16 10.61 -10.67
C CYS A 159 8.84 9.12 -10.83
N TRP A 160 9.64 8.42 -11.64
CA TRP A 160 9.58 6.97 -11.77
C TRP A 160 10.96 6.41 -11.48
N THR A 161 11.04 5.41 -10.60
CA THR A 161 12.34 4.86 -10.19
C THR A 161 13.10 4.26 -11.39
N PRO A 162 14.28 4.78 -11.74
CA PRO A 162 15.07 4.25 -12.83
C PRO A 162 15.82 2.98 -12.38
N LEU A 163 15.51 1.84 -12.98
CA LEU A 163 16.13 0.55 -12.65
C LEU A 163 17.48 0.32 -13.35
N ASP A 164 17.84 1.18 -14.30
CA ASP A 164 19.12 1.16 -15.03
C ASP A 164 20.19 2.05 -14.38
N VAL A 165 19.83 2.81 -13.34
CA VAL A 165 20.74 3.68 -12.59
C VAL A 165 21.28 2.96 -11.37
N ASP A 166 22.60 2.97 -11.19
CA ASP A 166 23.24 2.42 -10.00
C ASP A 166 23.25 3.44 -8.85
N TYR A 167 23.13 2.95 -7.62
CA TYR A 167 23.17 3.76 -6.41
C TYR A 167 23.74 2.95 -5.24
N PRO A 168 24.36 3.61 -4.24
CA PRO A 168 24.93 2.91 -3.10
C PRO A 168 23.91 2.04 -2.37
N LEU A 169 24.30 0.83 -1.98
CA LEU A 169 23.46 -0.15 -1.27
C LEU A 169 22.32 -0.76 -2.10
N ARG A 170 22.27 -0.52 -3.41
CA ARG A 170 21.30 -1.17 -4.32
C ARG A 170 21.32 -2.69 -4.15
N SER A 171 20.14 -3.30 -4.17
CA SER A 171 19.95 -4.74 -3.97
C SER A 171 19.07 -5.34 -5.05
N ALA A 172 19.54 -6.42 -5.68
CA ALA A 172 18.76 -7.16 -6.68
C ALA A 172 17.43 -7.69 -6.11
N HIS A 173 17.38 -8.02 -4.81
CA HIS A 173 16.14 -8.44 -4.16
C HIS A 173 15.14 -7.28 -4.07
N PHE A 174 15.60 -6.09 -3.69
CA PHE A 174 14.73 -4.92 -3.62
C PHE A 174 14.32 -4.40 -5.01
N ASP A 175 15.19 -4.54 -6.01
CA ASP A 175 14.85 -4.22 -7.41
C ASP A 175 13.68 -5.06 -7.92
N LYS A 176 13.57 -6.35 -7.55
CA LYS A 176 12.40 -7.18 -7.89
C LYS A 176 11.12 -6.61 -7.29
N TYR A 177 11.18 -6.13 -6.04
CA TYR A 177 10.05 -5.46 -5.40
C TYR A 177 9.68 -4.16 -6.11
N ILE A 178 10.67 -3.29 -6.38
CA ILE A 178 10.48 -2.02 -7.09
C ILE A 178 9.86 -2.29 -8.46
N LEU A 179 10.39 -3.24 -9.23
CA LEU A 179 9.88 -3.60 -10.55
C LEU A 179 8.42 -4.07 -10.48
N SER A 180 8.07 -4.90 -9.49
CA SER A 180 6.69 -5.33 -9.26
C SER A 180 5.75 -4.16 -8.98
N LYS A 181 6.18 -3.22 -8.12
CA LYS A 181 5.41 -2.00 -7.82
C LYS A 181 5.28 -1.06 -9.03
N LEU A 182 6.36 -0.85 -9.79
CA LEU A 182 6.35 -0.02 -11.00
C LEU A 182 5.39 -0.58 -12.05
N GLN A 183 5.54 -1.86 -12.41
CA GLN A 183 4.76 -2.45 -13.49
C GLN A 183 3.27 -2.56 -13.16
N SER A 184 2.94 -2.94 -11.91
CA SER A 184 1.53 -2.96 -11.47
C SER A 184 0.91 -1.56 -11.44
N GLU A 185 1.66 -0.54 -11.01
CA GLU A 185 1.20 0.85 -11.01
C GLU A 185 1.01 1.39 -12.43
N TRP A 186 1.92 1.11 -13.37
CA TRP A 186 1.76 1.48 -14.78
C TRP A 186 0.55 0.81 -15.43
N GLU A 187 0.36 -0.49 -15.19
CA GLU A 187 -0.80 -1.22 -15.70
C GLU A 187 -2.11 -0.57 -15.21
N LEU A 188 -2.19 -0.27 -13.91
CA LEU A 188 -3.34 0.41 -13.31
C LEU A 188 -3.58 1.80 -13.92
N LEU A 189 -2.54 2.64 -14.01
CA LEU A 189 -2.70 4.01 -14.52
C LEU A 189 -3.04 4.04 -16.02
N SER A 190 -2.55 3.07 -16.80
CA SER A 190 -2.86 2.99 -18.23
C SER A 190 -4.35 2.80 -18.51
N TYR A 191 -5.11 2.22 -17.57
CA TYR A 191 -6.55 2.07 -17.65
C TYR A 191 -7.27 3.42 -17.85
N ASN A 192 -6.80 4.48 -17.18
CA ASN A 192 -7.40 5.82 -17.29
C ASN A 192 -7.26 6.42 -18.70
N GLY A 193 -6.32 5.94 -19.51
CA GLY A 193 -6.08 6.41 -20.88
C GLY A 193 -7.01 5.80 -21.92
N GLY A 194 -7.88 4.85 -21.55
CA GLY A 194 -8.87 4.26 -22.47
C GLY A 194 -9.91 5.27 -22.95
N GLU A 195 -10.54 5.04 -24.10
CA GLU A 195 -11.50 5.98 -24.70
C GLU A 195 -12.70 6.29 -23.79
N ARG A 196 -13.15 5.30 -23.00
CA ARG A 196 -14.25 5.42 -22.02
C ARG A 196 -14.04 4.44 -20.86
N PRO A 197 -13.18 4.76 -19.88
CA PRO A 197 -12.94 3.88 -18.75
C PRO A 197 -14.23 3.70 -17.93
N ALA A 198 -14.55 2.46 -17.53
CA ALA A 198 -15.77 2.16 -16.78
C ALA A 198 -15.74 2.75 -15.35
N PHE A 199 -14.54 2.98 -14.82
CA PHE A 199 -14.27 3.55 -13.51
C PHE A 199 -12.96 4.35 -13.51
N GLU A 200 -12.73 5.15 -12.47
CA GLU A 200 -11.47 5.86 -12.28
C GLU A 200 -10.45 4.97 -11.59
N VAL A 201 -9.17 5.07 -11.97
CA VAL A 201 -8.06 4.46 -11.24
C VAL A 201 -7.23 5.53 -10.54
N VAL A 202 -6.97 5.33 -9.25
CA VAL A 202 -6.09 6.17 -8.44
C VAL A 202 -5.00 5.31 -7.80
N THR A 203 -3.75 5.76 -7.86
CA THR A 203 -2.64 5.10 -7.18
C THR A 203 -2.03 6.04 -6.14
N LEU A 204 -1.70 5.51 -4.96
CA LEU A 204 -1.05 6.26 -3.90
C LEU A 204 0.27 5.60 -3.53
N PRO A 205 1.41 6.09 -4.04
CA PRO A 205 2.73 5.72 -3.54
C PRO A 205 2.85 6.14 -2.06
N LEU A 206 2.73 5.18 -1.16
CA LEU A 206 2.85 5.44 0.26
C LEU A 206 4.33 5.52 0.66
N GLY A 207 4.67 6.50 1.49
CA GLY A 207 5.93 6.51 2.24
C GLY A 207 6.10 5.25 3.11
N LEU A 208 7.23 5.14 3.81
CA LEU A 208 7.41 4.11 4.84
C LEU A 208 6.31 4.27 5.88
N VAL A 209 5.38 3.31 5.90
CA VAL A 209 4.19 3.38 6.75
C VAL A 209 4.57 2.98 8.17
N ALA A 210 4.33 3.86 9.13
CA ALA A 210 4.57 3.64 10.55
C ALA A 210 3.34 4.00 11.37
N GLY A 211 3.44 3.91 12.70
CA GLY A 211 2.35 4.20 13.63
C GLY A 211 1.87 2.98 14.38
N ASP A 212 0.70 3.11 15.01
CA ASP A 212 0.09 2.03 15.79
C ASP A 212 -0.31 0.85 14.92
N THR A 213 -0.29 -0.36 15.48
CA THR A 213 -0.74 -1.58 14.80
C THR A 213 -1.88 -2.24 15.57
N VAL A 214 -2.89 -2.70 14.83
CA VAL A 214 -3.96 -3.56 15.37
C VAL A 214 -3.60 -5.05 15.26
N LEU A 215 -2.49 -5.37 14.61
CA LEU A 215 -1.98 -6.74 14.51
C LEU A 215 -1.39 -7.16 15.85
N GLY A 216 -1.46 -8.46 16.18
CA GLY A 216 -0.78 -9.03 17.36
C GLY A 216 0.75 -9.06 17.28
N ARG A 217 1.34 -8.42 16.26
CA ARG A 217 2.78 -8.34 16.00
C ARG A 217 3.14 -7.03 15.30
N ALA A 218 4.41 -6.65 15.38
CA ALA A 218 4.93 -5.54 14.59
C ALA A 218 4.96 -5.93 13.10
N PRO A 219 4.38 -5.12 12.18
CA PRO A 219 4.56 -5.32 10.75
C PRO A 219 5.98 -4.92 10.33
N GLU A 220 6.49 -5.56 9.27
CA GLU A 220 7.86 -5.34 8.76
C GLU A 220 8.21 -3.86 8.53
N THR A 221 7.30 -3.08 7.95
CA THR A 221 7.48 -1.63 7.77
C THR A 221 7.65 -0.87 9.09
N LEU A 222 6.97 -1.28 10.16
CA LEU A 222 7.12 -0.68 11.48
C LEU A 222 8.45 -1.12 12.11
N GLU A 223 8.82 -2.40 11.97
CA GLU A 223 10.13 -2.89 12.43
C GLU A 223 11.29 -2.13 11.77
N HIS A 224 11.17 -1.81 10.49
CA HIS A 224 12.12 -0.92 9.80
C HIS A 224 12.08 0.51 10.34
N ALA A 225 10.90 1.10 10.51
CA ALA A 225 10.75 2.47 11.00
C ALA A 225 11.37 2.67 12.41
N VAL A 226 11.28 1.66 13.28
CA VAL A 226 11.85 1.71 14.64
C VAL A 226 13.25 1.08 14.73
N ALA A 227 13.83 0.65 13.61
CA ALA A 227 15.13 -0.03 13.57
C ALA A 227 16.27 0.71 14.31
N PRO A 228 16.36 2.06 14.26
CA PRO A 228 17.37 2.77 15.04
C PRO A 228 17.23 2.49 16.55
N ALA A 229 16.01 2.49 17.08
CA ALA A 229 15.75 2.28 18.50
C ALA A 229 15.77 0.80 18.91
N SER A 230 15.30 -0.10 18.03
CA SER A 230 15.30 -1.55 18.29
C SER A 230 16.65 -2.21 18.05
N ARG A 231 17.64 -1.47 17.50
CA ARG A 231 18.95 -1.96 17.08
C ARG A 231 18.89 -3.10 16.06
N SER A 232 17.83 -3.13 15.25
CA SER A 232 17.73 -4.07 14.14
C SER A 232 18.69 -3.66 13.03
N GLU A 233 19.85 -4.32 12.94
CA GLU A 233 20.84 -4.06 11.89
C GLU A 233 20.25 -4.25 10.48
N ALA A 234 19.42 -5.28 10.30
CA ALA A 234 18.74 -5.54 9.04
C ALA A 234 17.74 -4.42 8.69
N GLY A 235 16.92 -3.98 9.65
CA GLY A 235 16.00 -2.88 9.46
C GLY A 235 16.72 -1.55 9.20
N PHE A 236 17.83 -1.31 9.90
CA PHE A 236 18.64 -0.11 9.72
C PHE A 236 19.38 -0.10 8.38
N ALA A 237 19.84 -1.26 7.91
CA ALA A 237 20.36 -1.43 6.55
C ALA A 237 19.30 -1.14 5.49
N PHE A 238 18.06 -1.57 5.70
CA PHE A 238 16.95 -1.23 4.81
C PHE A 238 16.67 0.28 4.78
N LEU A 239 16.65 0.96 5.93
CA LEU A 239 16.52 2.42 5.96
C LEU A 239 17.65 3.12 5.20
N ARG A 240 18.90 2.69 5.37
CA ARG A 240 20.03 3.23 4.62
C ARG A 240 19.84 3.04 3.11
N LEU A 241 19.44 1.85 2.68
CA LEU A 241 19.12 1.58 1.28
C LEU A 241 18.02 2.52 0.77
N LEU A 242 16.91 2.64 1.50
CA LEU A 242 15.78 3.48 1.11
C LEU A 242 16.18 4.95 1.00
N GLN A 243 17.02 5.46 1.92
CA GLN A 243 17.58 6.80 1.84
C GLN A 243 18.46 7.00 0.60
N ARG A 244 19.28 6.01 0.22
CA ARG A 244 20.10 6.08 -1.01
C ARG A 244 19.26 5.99 -2.28
N LEU A 245 18.10 5.36 -2.21
CA LEU A 245 17.15 5.32 -3.33
C LEU A 245 16.39 6.64 -3.47
N LEU A 246 15.98 7.27 -2.37
CA LEU A 246 15.01 8.37 -2.38
C LEU A 246 15.61 9.75 -2.05
N GLY A 247 16.86 9.80 -1.62
CA GLY A 247 17.50 11.00 -1.07
C GLY A 247 16.97 11.41 0.32
N SER A 248 15.99 10.67 0.85
CA SER A 248 15.33 10.89 2.14
C SER A 248 14.62 9.60 2.58
N LEU A 249 13.96 9.62 3.73
CA LEU A 249 13.06 8.58 4.21
C LEU A 249 11.63 9.13 4.24
N PRO A 250 10.87 9.10 3.14
CA PRO A 250 9.47 9.54 3.16
C PRO A 250 8.67 8.70 4.16
N LEU A 251 8.02 9.34 5.13
CA LEU A 251 7.25 8.67 6.19
C LEU A 251 5.78 9.02 6.08
N VAL A 252 4.91 8.08 6.45
CA VAL A 252 3.48 8.33 6.61
C VAL A 252 2.92 7.54 7.78
N HIS A 253 2.04 8.15 8.57
CA HIS A 253 1.33 7.41 9.61
C HIS A 253 0.24 6.54 8.96
N VAL A 254 0.02 5.32 9.47
CA VAL A 254 -0.97 4.39 8.92
C VAL A 254 -2.38 4.98 8.89
N ASP A 255 -2.72 5.82 9.86
CA ASP A 255 -4.01 6.51 9.91
C ASP A 255 -4.16 7.53 8.77
N ASP A 256 -3.13 8.35 8.54
CA ASP A 256 -3.08 9.32 7.42
C ASP A 256 -3.13 8.62 6.06
N ALA A 257 -2.42 7.50 5.92
CA ALA A 257 -2.46 6.69 4.71
C ALA A 257 -3.88 6.15 4.45
N CYS A 258 -4.57 5.69 5.50
CA CYS A 258 -5.96 5.23 5.38
C CYS A 258 -6.92 6.38 5.09
N ASP A 259 -6.73 7.56 5.70
CA ASP A 259 -7.53 8.74 5.39
C ASP A 259 -7.33 9.22 3.95
N ALA A 260 -6.11 9.17 3.42
CA ALA A 260 -5.84 9.48 2.02
C ALA A 260 -6.55 8.50 1.07
N LEU A 261 -6.53 7.20 1.37
CA LEU A 261 -7.27 6.18 0.60
C LEU A 261 -8.78 6.45 0.63
N VAL A 262 -9.35 6.70 1.80
CA VAL A 262 -10.79 6.99 1.94
C VAL A 262 -11.15 8.31 1.27
N LEU A 263 -10.31 9.34 1.37
CA LEU A 263 -10.49 10.60 0.66
C LEU A 263 -10.57 10.36 -0.85
N CYS A 264 -9.66 9.56 -1.41
CA CYS A 264 -9.72 9.17 -2.81
C CYS A 264 -11.02 8.47 -3.18
N ALA A 265 -11.64 7.69 -2.29
CA ALA A 265 -12.96 7.09 -2.53
C ALA A 265 -14.12 8.11 -2.45
N GLU A 266 -14.07 9.05 -1.51
CA GLU A 266 -15.14 10.02 -1.27
C GLU A 266 -15.16 11.19 -2.26
N ARG A 267 -14.04 11.49 -2.94
CA ARG A 267 -13.98 12.55 -3.94
C ARG A 267 -14.96 12.29 -5.10
N PRO A 268 -15.71 13.31 -5.57
CA PRO A 268 -16.64 13.16 -6.70
C PRO A 268 -15.98 12.58 -7.95
N SER A 269 -14.77 13.06 -8.27
CA SER A 269 -13.89 12.59 -9.32
C SER A 269 -12.44 12.78 -8.85
N VAL A 270 -11.61 11.76 -9.06
CA VAL A 270 -10.17 11.78 -8.87
C VAL A 270 -9.58 10.57 -9.59
N ALA A 271 -8.53 10.81 -10.38
CA ALA A 271 -7.82 9.79 -11.15
C ALA A 271 -6.33 10.18 -11.21
N GLY A 272 -5.47 9.19 -11.41
CA GLY A 272 -4.03 9.40 -11.51
C GLY A 272 -3.26 8.98 -10.26
N ARG A 273 -2.09 9.56 -10.08
CA ARG A 273 -1.11 9.17 -9.06
C ARG A 273 -0.93 10.29 -8.05
N PHE A 274 -0.86 9.97 -6.76
CA PHE A 274 -0.69 10.95 -5.67
C PHE A 274 0.23 10.39 -4.57
N ILE A 275 1.39 11.02 -4.36
CA ILE A 275 2.31 10.57 -3.31
C ILE A 275 1.69 10.83 -1.93
N CYS A 276 1.72 9.83 -1.06
CA CYS A 276 1.22 9.94 0.31
C CYS A 276 2.39 9.78 1.30
N ALA A 277 3.01 10.91 1.63
CA ALA A 277 4.04 11.04 2.65
C ALA A 277 3.84 12.35 3.41
N ALA A 278 3.98 12.31 4.73
CA ALA A 278 3.81 13.45 5.63
C ALA A 278 5.13 14.18 5.92
N ALA A 279 6.26 13.47 5.84
CA ALA A 279 7.58 14.02 6.10
C ALA A 279 8.65 13.31 5.27
N TYR A 280 9.80 13.98 5.08
CA TYR A 280 10.96 13.50 4.32
C TYR A 280 12.26 13.61 5.12
N PRO A 281 12.35 13.06 6.35
CA PRO A 281 13.57 13.11 7.16
C PRO A 281 14.72 12.34 6.53
N THR A 282 15.94 12.63 6.99
CA THR A 282 17.09 11.74 6.81
C THR A 282 17.11 10.67 7.90
N ILE A 283 17.90 9.62 7.71
CA ILE A 283 18.15 8.61 8.74
C ILE A 283 18.77 9.21 10.01
N HIS A 284 19.57 10.27 9.86
CA HIS A 284 20.13 11.01 10.98
C HIS A 284 19.03 11.72 11.78
N ASP A 285 18.05 12.33 11.11
CA ASP A 285 16.90 12.96 11.77
C ASP A 285 16.07 11.94 12.54
N VAL A 286 15.83 10.75 11.94
CA VAL A 286 15.10 9.65 12.59
C VAL A 286 15.87 9.14 13.82
N ALA A 287 17.18 8.89 13.70
CA ALA A 287 18.00 8.43 14.81
C ALA A 287 18.11 9.48 15.94
N ALA A 288 18.25 10.75 15.58
CA ALA A 288 18.26 11.87 16.52
C ALA A 288 16.91 12.00 17.25
N HIS A 289 15.79 11.81 16.55
CA HIS A 289 14.46 11.79 17.16
C HIS A 289 14.35 10.72 18.24
N PHE A 290 14.75 9.48 17.95
CA PHE A 290 14.71 8.39 18.94
C PHE A 290 15.66 8.66 20.12
N ALA A 291 16.89 9.11 19.85
CA ALA A 291 17.85 9.43 20.91
C ALA A 291 17.36 10.56 21.84
N GLY A 292 16.70 11.58 21.28
CA GLY A 292 16.12 12.67 22.07
C GLY A 292 14.87 12.26 22.84
N ARG A 293 13.99 11.46 22.23
CA ARG A 293 12.72 11.02 22.86
C ARG A 293 12.92 9.95 23.92
N PHE A 294 13.92 9.08 23.72
CA PHE A 294 14.24 7.95 24.58
C PHE A 294 15.74 7.92 24.92
N PRO A 295 16.22 8.84 25.79
CA PRO A 295 17.66 8.98 26.06
C PRO A 295 18.35 7.77 26.71
N HIS A 296 17.56 6.81 27.22
CA HIS A 296 18.04 5.58 27.82
C HIS A 296 18.30 4.45 26.81
N LEU A 297 17.85 4.62 25.56
CA LEU A 297 18.08 3.64 24.50
C LEU A 297 19.42 3.90 23.81
N ASP A 298 20.16 2.83 23.54
CA ASP A 298 21.33 2.87 22.67
C ASP A 298 20.88 2.74 21.20
N VAL A 299 20.78 3.88 20.52
CA VAL A 299 20.20 4.01 19.17
C VAL A 299 21.28 3.85 18.09
N LEU A 300 21.00 3.07 17.05
CA LEU A 300 21.89 2.96 15.87
C LEU A 300 21.99 4.30 15.13
N ARG A 301 23.20 4.62 14.68
CA ARG A 301 23.52 5.86 13.95
C ARG A 301 24.42 5.51 12.76
N GLU A 302 24.26 6.26 11.67
CA GLU A 302 25.21 6.30 10.54
C GLU A 302 26.28 7.35 10.79
#